data_AF-A0A7W1CPZ4-F1
#
_entry.id   AF-A0A7W1CPZ4-F1
#
_cell.length_a   1.000
_cell.length_b   1.000
_cell.length_c   1.000
_cell.angle_alpha   90.00
_cell.angle_beta   90.00
_cell.angle_gamma   90.00
#
_symmetry.space_group_name_H-M   'P 1'
#
loop_
_entity.id
_entity.type
_entity.pdbx_description
1 polymer ?
#
loop_
_entity_poly.entity_id
_entity_poly.type
_entity_poly.pdbx_seq_one_letter_code
_entity_poly.pdbx_strand_id
1 'polypeptide(L)'
;ALEAVRVGSFDIDAAIQNYVRREHGIAIGERTAEEIKVAIGSADPTGDENQAEVRGRDLMTGLPKTVLLTPEEIRFAIEDVVSSIVASVIRCLAKAPPELSQDFLVRGMYLVGGGGLLRALADRIQRETRVPVKLSNVPLEAVVLGAGHVIEHYEALKGMFMGVRR
;
A
#
# COMPACT_ATOMS: atom_id res chain seq x y z
N ALA A 1 5.04 -16.45 -10.95
CA ALA A 1 4.59 -16.83 -9.60
C ALA A 1 3.49 -15.87 -9.17
N LEU A 2 2.53 -16.32 -8.37
CA LEU A 2 1.48 -15.48 -7.79
C LEU A 2 1.57 -15.61 -6.27
N GLU A 3 1.56 -14.47 -5.58
CA GLU A 3 1.46 -14.40 -4.13
C GLU A 3 0.32 -13.45 -3.78
N ALA A 4 -0.56 -13.88 -2.88
CA ALA A 4 -1.67 -13.08 -2.39
C ALA A 4 -1.72 -13.17 -0.86
N VAL A 5 -1.72 -12.00 -0.21
CA VAL A 5 -1.85 -11.87 1.24
C VAL A 5 -3.09 -11.04 1.54
N ARG A 6 -3.77 -11.34 2.66
CA ARG A 6 -4.91 -10.56 3.14
C ARG A 6 -4.41 -9.41 4.02
N VAL A 7 -3.62 -8.53 3.41
CA VAL A 7 -3.04 -7.34 4.04
C VAL A 7 -3.09 -6.20 3.04
N GLY A 8 -3.57 -5.02 3.43
CA GLY A 8 -3.65 -3.85 2.56
C GLY A 8 -4.02 -2.56 3.29
N SER A 9 -4.66 -1.64 2.57
CA SER A 9 -4.92 -0.27 3.06
C SER A 9 -5.80 -0.23 4.32
N PHE A 10 -6.78 -1.13 4.46
CA PHE A 10 -7.63 -1.19 5.65
C PHE A 10 -6.84 -1.62 6.90
N ASP A 11 -5.84 -2.48 6.74
CA ASP A 11 -4.96 -2.86 7.84
C ASP A 11 -4.07 -1.69 8.28
N ILE A 12 -3.65 -0.84 7.34
CA ILE A 12 -2.94 0.41 7.63
C ILE A 12 -3.84 1.34 8.46
N ASP A 13 -5.10 1.51 8.06
CA ASP A 13 -6.07 2.33 8.79
C ASP A 13 -6.28 1.78 10.21
N ALA A 14 -6.49 0.47 10.34
CA ALA A 14 -6.65 -0.20 11.62
C ALA A 14 -5.41 -0.05 12.52
N ALA A 15 -4.20 -0.09 11.95
CA ALA A 15 -2.96 0.12 12.67
C ALA A 15 -2.85 1.56 13.21
N ILE A 16 -3.21 2.56 12.41
CA ILE A 16 -3.28 3.97 12.82
C ILE A 16 -4.30 4.15 13.95
N GLN A 17 -5.52 3.60 13.81
CA GLN A 17 -6.55 3.67 14.86
C GLN A 17 -6.04 3.10 16.19
N ASN A 18 -5.39 1.93 16.12
CA ASN A 18 -4.86 1.26 17.31
C ASN A 18 -3.73 2.06 17.97
N TYR A 19 -2.85 2.66 17.17
CA TYR A 19 -1.77 3.51 17.67
C TYR A 19 -2.32 4.75 18.38
N VAL A 20 -3.21 5.52 17.74
CA VAL A 20 -3.82 6.73 18.33
C VAL A 20 -4.59 6.38 19.61
N ARG A 21 -5.30 5.25 19.61
CA ARG A 21 -6.02 4.76 20.80
C ARG A 21 -5.10 4.50 21.98
N ARG A 22 -3.95 3.86 21.73
CA ARG A 22 -3.00 3.45 22.76
C ARG A 22 -2.13 4.60 23.26
N GLU A 23 -1.50 5.33 22.35
CA GLU A 23 -0.48 6.33 22.70
C GLU A 23 -1.09 7.69 23.08
N HIS A 24 -2.23 8.06 22.47
CA HIS A 24 -2.87 9.36 22.69
C HIS A 24 -4.14 9.30 23.55
N GLY A 25 -4.64 8.08 23.83
CA GLY A 25 -5.86 7.85 24.61
C GLY A 25 -7.13 8.34 23.91
N ILE A 26 -7.14 8.38 22.57
CA ILE A 26 -8.24 8.91 21.76
C ILE A 26 -8.77 7.85 20.81
N ALA A 27 -10.09 7.70 20.74
CA ALA A 27 -10.75 6.89 19.72
C ALA A 27 -11.06 7.72 18.47
N ILE A 28 -10.66 7.19 17.30
CA ILE A 28 -10.97 7.72 15.97
C ILE A 28 -11.64 6.66 15.10
N GLY A 29 -12.47 7.10 14.15
CA GLY A 29 -13.11 6.21 13.17
C GLY A 29 -12.19 5.84 12.02
N GLU A 30 -12.61 4.87 11.20
CA GLU A 30 -11.87 4.40 10.03
C GLU A 30 -11.59 5.52 9.02
N ARG A 31 -12.61 6.34 8.72
CA ARG A 31 -12.48 7.50 7.84
C ARG A 31 -11.39 8.49 8.30
N THR A 32 -11.34 8.78 9.60
CA THR A 32 -10.32 9.68 10.16
C THR A 32 -8.94 9.06 10.08
N ALA A 33 -8.81 7.75 10.29
CA ALA A 33 -7.55 7.04 10.10
C ALA A 33 -7.09 7.07 8.64
N GLU A 34 -8.01 6.91 7.68
CA GLU A 34 -7.71 7.06 6.27
C GLU A 34 -7.28 8.49 5.90
N GLU A 35 -7.94 9.51 6.44
CA GLU A 35 -7.55 10.91 6.25
C GLU A 35 -6.12 11.16 6.77
N ILE A 36 -5.75 10.60 7.92
CA ILE A 36 -4.38 10.63 8.46
C ILE A 36 -3.41 9.89 7.56
N LYS A 37 -3.74 8.67 7.11
CA LYS A 37 -2.93 7.86 6.19
C LYS A 37 -2.62 8.63 4.91
N VAL A 38 -3.62 9.28 4.31
CA VAL A 38 -3.47 10.06 3.08
C VAL A 38 -2.64 11.32 3.32
N ALA A 39 -2.86 12.01 4.44
CA ALA A 39 -2.18 13.27 4.72
C ALA A 39 -0.71 13.08 5.10
N ILE A 40 -0.41 12.14 6.01
CA ILE A 40 0.91 12.00 6.64
C ILE A 40 1.43 10.56 6.72
N GLY A 41 0.73 9.58 6.15
CA GLY A 41 1.24 8.21 6.03
C GLY A 41 2.39 8.10 5.02
N SER A 42 3.41 7.30 5.35
CA SER A 42 4.55 7.00 4.48
C SER A 42 5.18 5.67 4.86
N ALA A 43 5.82 5.00 3.91
CA ALA A 43 6.57 3.75 4.13
C ALA A 43 8.06 3.98 4.49
N ASP A 44 8.51 5.23 4.42
CA ASP A 44 9.89 5.67 4.66
C ASP A 44 9.92 7.19 4.89
N PRO A 45 11.00 7.77 5.47
CA PRO A 45 11.14 9.22 5.58
C PRO A 45 11.08 9.92 4.22
N THR A 46 10.42 11.07 4.20
CA THR A 46 10.19 11.92 3.03
C THR A 46 10.67 13.34 3.31
N GLY A 47 10.98 14.12 2.26
CA GLY A 47 11.52 15.47 2.41
C GLY A 47 10.51 16.51 2.93
N ASP A 48 9.23 16.32 2.63
CA ASP A 48 8.15 17.26 2.96
C ASP A 48 7.21 16.66 4.01
N GLU A 49 7.66 16.68 5.27
CA GLU A 49 6.94 16.09 6.40
C GLU A 49 6.22 17.13 7.24
N ASN A 50 4.90 17.05 7.25
CA ASN A 50 4.02 17.92 8.03
C ASN A 50 3.28 17.10 9.09
N GLN A 51 2.97 17.73 10.21
CA GLN A 51 2.11 17.14 11.23
C GLN A 51 0.64 17.22 10.82
N ALA A 52 -0.19 16.31 11.33
CA ALA A 52 -1.63 16.34 11.16
C ALA A 52 -2.33 16.58 12.50
N GLU A 53 -3.30 17.49 12.51
CA GLU A 53 -4.20 17.67 13.64
C GLU A 53 -5.37 16.69 13.54
N VAL A 54 -5.59 15.92 14.60
CA VAL A 54 -6.61 14.87 14.64
C VAL A 54 -7.53 15.09 15.82
N ARG A 55 -8.83 15.12 15.53
CA ARG A 55 -9.88 15.20 16.54
C ARG A 55 -10.55 13.85 16.72
N GLY A 56 -10.70 13.43 17.97
CA GLY A 56 -11.42 12.20 18.30
C GLY A 56 -12.08 12.28 19.68
N ARG A 57 -12.55 11.14 20.17
CA ARG A 57 -13.17 11.02 21.50
C ARG A 57 -12.12 10.57 22.51
N ASP A 58 -11.84 11.40 23.50
CA ASP A 58 -10.99 11.03 24.63
C ASP A 58 -11.62 9.86 25.39
N LEU A 59 -10.83 8.81 25.64
CA LEU A 59 -11.31 7.55 26.24
C LEU A 59 -11.57 7.66 27.73
N MET A 60 -10.92 8.61 28.41
CA MET A 60 -11.06 8.80 29.86
C MET A 60 -12.26 9.67 30.20
N THR A 61 -12.43 10.76 29.45
CA THR A 61 -13.45 11.79 29.72
C THR A 61 -14.69 11.65 28.84
N GLY A 62 -14.59 10.96 27.70
CA GLY A 62 -15.65 10.86 26.71
C GLY A 62 -15.86 12.13 25.87
N LEU A 63 -15.09 13.19 26.11
CA LEU A 63 -15.21 14.48 25.43
C LEU A 63 -14.36 14.55 24.15
N PRO A 64 -14.67 15.45 23.21
CA PRO A 64 -13.80 15.68 22.05
C PRO A 64 -12.43 16.20 22.50
N LYS A 65 -11.36 15.57 21.99
CA LYS A 65 -9.96 15.97 22.19
C LYS A 65 -9.24 16.01 20.86
N THR A 66 -8.29 16.92 20.76
CA THR A 66 -7.43 17.11 19.59
C THR A 66 -5.99 16.76 19.96
N VAL A 67 -5.29 16.06 19.07
CA VAL A 67 -3.85 15.79 19.16
C VAL A 67 -3.15 16.10 17.85
N LEU A 68 -1.86 16.41 17.92
CA LEU A 68 -0.98 16.52 16.77
C LEU A 68 -0.26 15.18 16.59
N LEU A 69 -0.33 14.62 15.39
CA LEU A 69 0.38 13.40 15.01
C LEU A 69 1.51 13.75 14.05
N THR A 70 2.66 13.12 14.27
CA THR A 70 3.84 13.27 13.41
C THR A 70 3.92 12.14 12.37
N PRO A 71 4.54 12.37 11.19
CA PRO A 71 4.78 11.31 10.22
C PRO A 71 5.60 10.13 10.77
N GLU A 72 6.51 10.38 11.71
CA GLU A 72 7.30 9.35 12.41
C GLU A 72 6.41 8.40 13.21
N GLU A 73 5.46 8.94 13.96
CA GLU A 73 4.50 8.13 14.73
C GLU A 73 3.63 7.28 13.81
N ILE A 74 3.18 7.84 12.68
CA ILE A 74 2.37 7.10 11.71
C ILE A 74 3.21 6.01 11.03
N ARG A 75 4.45 6.29 10.65
CA ARG A 75 5.39 5.27 10.14
C ARG A 75 5.56 4.13 11.14
N PHE A 76 5.81 4.46 12.40
CA PHE A 76 5.94 3.47 13.46
C PHE A 76 4.66 2.63 13.61
N ALA A 77 3.49 3.27 13.58
CA ALA A 77 2.20 2.61 13.70
C ALA A 77 1.97 1.56 12.60
N ILE A 78 2.43 1.82 11.37
CA ILE A 78 2.10 1.01 10.19
C ILE A 78 3.21 0.04 9.76
N GLU A 79 4.37 0.06 10.41
CA GLU A 79 5.58 -0.69 9.98
C GLU A 79 5.32 -2.19 9.80
N ASP A 80 4.58 -2.83 10.72
CA ASP A 80 4.28 -4.27 10.62
C ASP A 80 3.46 -4.61 9.37
N VAL A 81 2.51 -3.74 9.02
CA VAL A 81 1.63 -3.89 7.85
C VAL A 81 2.44 -3.68 6.57
N VAL A 82 3.24 -2.61 6.52
CA VAL A 82 4.12 -2.30 5.38
C VAL A 82 5.16 -3.40 5.18
N SER A 83 5.81 -3.87 6.25
CA SER A 83 6.76 -4.98 6.20
C SER A 83 6.13 -6.27 5.69
N SER A 84 4.88 -6.55 6.06
CA SER A 84 4.14 -7.72 5.55
C SER A 84 3.90 -7.64 4.04
N ILE A 85 3.59 -6.44 3.52
CA ILE A 85 3.45 -6.19 2.08
C ILE A 85 4.79 -6.40 1.36
N VAL A 86 5.87 -5.77 1.86
CA VAL A 86 7.22 -5.87 1.29
C VAL A 86 7.70 -7.33 1.29
N ALA A 87 7.51 -8.06 2.38
CA ALA A 87 7.88 -9.47 2.49
C ALA A 87 7.12 -10.34 1.47
N SER A 88 5.86 -10.02 1.19
CA SER A 88 5.08 -10.68 0.14
C SER A 88 5.68 -10.48 -1.25
N VAL A 89 6.14 -9.26 -1.56
CA VAL A 89 6.83 -8.98 -2.82
C VAL A 89 8.13 -9.78 -2.93
N ILE A 90 8.95 -9.80 -1.89
CA ILE A 90 10.21 -10.56 -1.85
C ILE A 90 9.95 -12.06 -2.08
N ARG A 91 8.96 -12.64 -1.38
CA ARG A 91 8.57 -14.05 -1.57
C ARG A 91 8.08 -14.33 -2.98
N CYS A 92 7.35 -13.40 -3.59
CA CYS A 92 6.88 -13.54 -4.97
C CYS A 92 8.05 -13.57 -5.96
N LEU A 93 8.99 -12.64 -5.82
CA LEU A 93 10.20 -12.57 -6.65
C LEU A 93 11.08 -13.82 -6.50
N ALA A 94 11.22 -14.36 -5.29
CA ALA A 94 11.99 -15.58 -5.03
C ALA A 94 11.42 -16.83 -5.72
N LYS A 95 10.12 -16.82 -6.07
CA LYS A 95 9.46 -17.91 -6.80
C LYS A 95 9.48 -17.69 -8.32
N ALA A 96 10.00 -16.56 -8.80
CA ALA A 96 10.02 -16.27 -10.22
C ALA A 96 11.03 -17.17 -10.96
N PRO A 97 10.67 -17.72 -12.13
CA PRO A 97 11.60 -18.50 -12.94
C PRO A 97 12.86 -17.67 -13.29
N PRO A 98 14.06 -18.29 -13.32
CA PRO A 98 15.31 -17.59 -13.62
C PRO A 98 15.30 -16.85 -14.95
N GLU A 99 14.51 -17.32 -15.92
CA GLU A 99 14.38 -16.71 -17.25
C GLU A 99 13.82 -15.29 -17.18
N LEU A 100 13.08 -14.94 -16.12
CA LEU A 100 12.51 -13.61 -15.90
C LEU A 100 13.41 -12.67 -15.08
N SER A 101 14.52 -13.17 -14.52
CA SER A 101 15.37 -12.38 -13.62
C SER A 101 15.97 -11.14 -14.33
N GLN A 102 16.38 -11.28 -15.59
CA GLN A 102 16.88 -10.14 -16.37
C GLN A 102 15.77 -9.12 -16.67
N ASP A 103 14.55 -9.59 -16.95
CA ASP A 103 13.41 -8.72 -17.23
C ASP A 103 13.06 -7.85 -16.01
N PHE A 104 13.11 -8.40 -14.79
CA PHE A 104 12.91 -7.59 -13.58
C PHE A 104 13.98 -6.51 -13.41
N LEU A 105 15.25 -6.83 -13.67
CA LEU A 105 16.34 -5.84 -13.51
C LEU A 105 16.24 -4.69 -14.52
N VAL A 106 15.72 -4.96 -15.73
CA VAL A 106 15.60 -3.95 -16.79
C VAL A 106 14.28 -3.19 -16.72
N ARG A 107 13.15 -3.92 -16.67
CA ARG A 107 11.80 -3.33 -16.74
C ARG A 107 11.26 -2.93 -15.38
N GLY A 108 11.64 -3.63 -14.32
CA GLY A 108 11.17 -3.40 -12.97
C GLY A 108 9.77 -3.95 -12.71
N MET A 109 9.16 -3.44 -11.63
CA MET A 109 7.80 -3.73 -11.18
C MET A 109 6.95 -2.47 -11.21
N TYR A 110 5.65 -2.66 -11.36
CA TYR A 110 4.67 -1.57 -11.31
C TYR A 110 3.76 -1.73 -10.08
N LEU A 111 3.61 -0.66 -9.31
CA LEU A 111 2.58 -0.54 -8.29
C LEU A 111 1.28 -0.04 -8.91
N VAL A 112 0.20 -0.70 -8.56
CA VAL A 112 -1.18 -0.37 -8.95
C VAL A 112 -2.08 -0.45 -7.71
N GLY A 113 -3.30 0.08 -7.82
CA GLY A 113 -4.26 0.18 -6.73
C GLY A 113 -3.99 1.35 -5.79
N GLY A 114 -5.02 1.76 -5.05
CA GLY A 114 -4.94 2.92 -4.15
C GLY A 114 -3.92 2.76 -3.02
N GLY A 115 -3.68 1.54 -2.54
CA GLY A 115 -2.63 1.27 -1.55
C GLY A 115 -1.21 1.57 -2.05
N GLY A 116 -0.99 1.52 -3.36
CA GLY A 116 0.29 1.89 -3.99
C GLY A 116 0.62 3.38 -3.85
N LEU A 117 -0.35 4.23 -3.49
CA LEU A 117 -0.18 5.67 -3.29
C LEU A 117 0.44 6.04 -1.94
N LEU A 118 0.66 5.07 -1.04
CA LEU A 118 1.38 5.34 0.20
C LEU A 118 2.77 5.89 -0.12
N ARG A 119 3.07 7.08 0.39
CA ARG A 119 4.31 7.81 0.09
C ARG A 119 5.53 6.93 0.39
N ALA A 120 6.53 6.97 -0.50
CA ALA A 120 7.76 6.17 -0.43
C ALA A 120 7.59 4.63 -0.42
N LEU A 121 6.38 4.08 -0.69
CA LEU A 121 6.20 2.63 -0.76
C LEU A 121 6.98 1.99 -1.93
N ALA A 122 6.98 2.64 -3.10
CA ALA A 122 7.78 2.21 -4.24
C ALA A 122 9.27 2.18 -3.89
N ASP A 123 9.76 3.23 -3.25
CA ASP A 123 11.16 3.36 -2.84
C ASP A 123 11.55 2.32 -1.80
N ARG A 124 10.68 2.07 -0.81
CA ARG A 124 10.87 1.01 0.19
C ARG A 124 10.97 -0.36 -0.48
N ILE A 125 10.05 -0.72 -1.36
CA ILE A 125 10.07 -2.00 -2.07
C ILE A 125 11.33 -2.10 -2.96
N GLN A 126 11.69 -1.03 -3.67
CA GLN A 126 12.87 -1.00 -4.52
C GLN A 126 14.16 -1.24 -3.72
N ARG A 127 14.29 -0.60 -2.55
CA ARG A 127 15.45 -0.77 -1.68
C ARG A 127 15.61 -2.22 -1.22
N GLU A 128 14.51 -2.84 -0.81
CA GLU A 128 14.51 -4.18 -0.20
C GLU A 128 14.65 -5.28 -1.27
N THR A 129 14.11 -5.07 -2.46
CA THR A 129 14.15 -6.04 -3.57
C THR A 129 15.32 -5.85 -4.52
N ARG A 130 15.92 -4.65 -4.55
CA ARG A 130 16.91 -4.21 -5.56
C ARG A 130 16.40 -4.27 -7.00
N VAL A 131 15.08 -4.27 -7.18
CA VAL A 131 14.40 -4.25 -8.47
C VAL A 131 13.76 -2.88 -8.65
N PRO A 132 13.88 -2.21 -9.81
CA PRO A 132 13.23 -0.93 -10.03
C PRO A 132 11.72 -1.01 -9.79
N VAL A 133 11.14 -0.05 -9.06
CA VAL A 133 9.70 0.00 -8.78
C VAL A 133 9.12 1.33 -9.23
N LYS A 134 8.03 1.28 -10.00
CA LYS A 134 7.35 2.47 -10.53
C LYS A 134 5.89 2.45 -10.12
N LEU A 135 5.35 3.59 -9.72
CA LEU A 135 3.90 3.74 -9.62
C LEU A 135 3.32 3.85 -11.04
N SER A 136 2.21 3.15 -11.30
CA SER A 136 1.47 3.32 -12.56
C SER A 136 0.95 4.75 -12.70
N ASN A 137 0.82 5.23 -13.93
CA ASN A 137 0.26 6.55 -14.22
C ASN A 137 -1.24 6.66 -13.87
N VAL A 138 -1.93 5.51 -13.82
CA VAL A 138 -3.37 5.38 -13.54
C VAL A 138 -3.61 4.28 -12.50
N PRO A 139 -3.04 4.40 -11.28
CA PRO A 139 -3.01 3.30 -10.33
C PRO A 139 -4.41 2.95 -9.82
N LEU A 140 -5.33 3.91 -9.75
CA LEU A 140 -6.71 3.70 -9.30
C LEU A 140 -7.57 3.04 -10.38
N GLU A 141 -7.35 3.38 -11.66
CA GLU A 141 -8.13 2.83 -12.77
C GLU A 141 -7.54 1.58 -13.42
N ALA A 142 -6.30 1.19 -13.07
CA ALA A 142 -5.56 0.11 -13.72
C ALA A 142 -6.38 -1.19 -13.91
N VAL A 143 -7.16 -1.58 -12.90
CA VAL A 143 -7.98 -2.78 -12.93
C VAL A 143 -9.13 -2.66 -13.94
N VAL A 144 -9.89 -1.57 -13.90
CA VAL A 144 -11.05 -1.38 -14.79
C VAL A 144 -10.62 -1.12 -16.24
N LEU A 145 -9.53 -0.39 -16.44
CA LEU A 145 -8.94 -0.18 -17.76
C LEU A 145 -8.42 -1.49 -18.36
N GLY A 146 -7.75 -2.32 -17.55
CA GLY A 146 -7.29 -3.64 -17.97
C GLY A 146 -8.45 -4.55 -18.38
N ALA A 147 -9.54 -4.55 -17.60
CA ALA A 147 -10.76 -5.30 -17.94
C ALA A 147 -11.39 -4.79 -19.25
N GLY A 148 -11.52 -3.48 -19.43
CA GLY A 148 -12.03 -2.87 -20.66
C GLY A 148 -11.18 -3.23 -21.88
N HIS A 149 -9.86 -3.15 -21.76
CA HIS A 149 -8.93 -3.49 -22.83
C HIS A 149 -9.08 -4.94 -23.32
N VAL A 150 -9.31 -5.88 -22.38
CA VAL A 150 -9.57 -7.29 -22.71
C VAL A 150 -10.89 -7.46 -23.48
N ILE A 151 -11.94 -6.72 -23.11
CA ILE A 151 -13.23 -6.78 -23.80
C ILE A 151 -13.10 -6.23 -25.23
N GLU A 152 -12.43 -5.09 -25.40
CA GLU A 152 -12.23 -4.44 -26.70
C GLU A 152 -11.39 -5.32 -27.66
N HIS A 153 -10.46 -6.10 -27.12
CA HIS A 153 -9.53 -6.94 -27.89
C HIS A 153 -9.76 -8.43 -27.63
N TYR A 154 -11.01 -8.83 -27.36
CA TYR A 154 -11.35 -10.17 -26.90
C TYR A 154 -10.81 -11.28 -27.80
N GLU A 155 -10.95 -11.15 -29.13
CA GLU A 155 -10.50 -12.18 -30.07
C GLU A 155 -8.98 -12.41 -30.02
N ALA A 156 -8.19 -11.34 -29.82
CA ALA A 156 -6.74 -11.43 -29.73
C ALA A 156 -6.27 -11.95 -28.37
N LEU A 157 -7.01 -11.65 -27.30
CA LEU A 157 -6.59 -11.91 -25.91
C LEU A 157 -7.27 -13.13 -25.27
N LYS A 158 -8.34 -13.69 -25.86
CA LYS A 158 -9.08 -14.83 -25.30
C LYS A 158 -8.18 -16.02 -24.98
N GLY A 159 -7.13 -16.26 -25.76
CA GLY A 159 -6.17 -17.35 -25.54
C GLY A 159 -5.33 -17.23 -24.27
N MET A 160 -5.21 -16.03 -23.68
CA MET A 160 -4.51 -15.81 -22.42
C MET A 160 -5.35 -16.20 -21.19
N PHE A 161 -6.68 -16.15 -21.30
CA PHE A 161 -7.61 -16.34 -20.18
C PHE A 161 -8.42 -17.63 -20.27
N MET A 162 -8.80 -18.02 -21.49
CA MET A 162 -9.44 -19.30 -21.76
C MET A 162 -8.32 -20.29 -22.09
N GLY A 163 -7.75 -20.89 -21.04
CA GLY A 163 -6.73 -21.92 -21.21
C GLY A 163 -7.16 -22.93 -22.28
N VAL A 164 -6.21 -23.29 -23.14
CA VAL A 164 -6.31 -24.50 -23.96
C VAL A 164 -6.61 -25.64 -22.98
N ARG A 165 -7.85 -26.14 -23.00
CA ARG A 165 -8.18 -27.42 -22.38
C ARG A 165 -7.20 -28.43 -23.00
N ARG A 166 -6.23 -28.90 -22.22
CA ARG A 166 -5.63 -30.22 -22.44
C ARG A 166 -6.55 -31.24 -21.79
#